data_AF-A0A7L0H7H6-F1
#
_entry.id   AF-A0A7L0H7H6-F1
#
_cell.length_a   1.000
_cell.length_b   1.000
_cell.length_c   1.000
_cell.angle_alpha   90.00
_cell.angle_beta   90.00
_cell.angle_gamma   90.00
#
_symmetry.space_group_name_H-M   'P 1'
#
loop_
_entity.id
_entity.type
_entity.pdbx_description
1 polymer ?
#
loop_
_entity_poly.entity_id
_entity_poly.type
_entity_poly.pdbx_seq_one_letter_code
_entity_poly.pdbx_strand_id
1 'polypeptide(L)'
;TPPLFACPLTPELSDCWRVPPPQGGERESKENQWLGVSVKSPPPGGKIVDLRVRDPPHGGEWKFCEGRPQGHDRFGSCQQGLAAAFSPDHHYIPPRAPGTYNWKGLLFVTNIDSSDPDQLVYKTPQPGEKVPGAAGDVAQNSYMGFSVDGGGGLTRRRELSFVTGAPRARGGGAVVILRRDSANRLVP
;
A
#
# COMPACT_ATOMS: atom_id res chain seq x y z
N THR A 1 15.39 -15.74 1.92
CA THR A 1 14.06 -15.09 1.87
C THR A 1 13.17 -15.65 2.97
N PRO A 2 12.47 -14.83 3.77
CA PRO A 2 11.55 -15.31 4.79
C PRO A 2 10.47 -16.22 4.18
N PRO A 3 10.04 -17.29 4.86
CA PRO A 3 8.97 -18.16 4.38
C PRO A 3 7.58 -17.58 4.68
N LEU A 4 6.63 -17.74 3.74
CA LEU A 4 5.19 -17.60 3.97
C LEU A 4 4.60 -19.01 4.14
N PHE A 5 3.67 -19.17 5.08
CA PHE A 5 2.99 -20.44 5.33
C PHE A 5 1.47 -20.28 5.20
N ALA A 6 0.80 -21.30 4.69
CA ALA A 6 -0.64 -21.43 4.70
C ALA A 6 -1.00 -22.68 5.53
N CYS A 7 -1.87 -22.49 6.52
CA CYS A 7 -2.29 -23.52 7.46
C CYS A 7 -3.82 -23.59 7.44
N PRO A 8 -4.41 -24.77 7.17
CA PRO A 8 -5.82 -25.01 7.43
C PRO A 8 -6.16 -24.77 8.92
N LEU A 9 -7.39 -24.36 9.20
CA LEU A 9 -7.88 -24.23 10.58
C LEU A 9 -8.36 -25.59 11.09
N THR A 10 -7.45 -26.55 11.22
CA THR A 10 -7.73 -27.88 11.76
C THR A 10 -6.93 -28.15 13.05
N PRO A 11 -7.24 -29.20 13.81
CA PRO A 11 -6.43 -29.62 14.96
C PRO A 11 -5.07 -30.22 14.58
N GLU A 12 -4.82 -30.50 13.30
CA GLU A 12 -3.59 -31.13 12.83
C GLU A 12 -2.45 -30.10 12.83
N LEU A 13 -1.35 -30.38 13.53
CA LEU A 13 -0.23 -29.44 13.65
C LEU A 13 0.75 -29.52 12.48
N SER A 14 0.56 -30.49 11.58
CA SER A 14 1.48 -30.83 10.49
C SER A 14 0.96 -30.48 9.09
N ASP A 15 -0.25 -29.90 8.99
CA ASP A 15 -0.93 -29.63 7.71
C ASP A 15 -0.62 -28.25 7.10
N CYS A 16 0.25 -27.47 7.72
CA CYS A 16 0.78 -26.23 7.16
C CYS A 16 1.73 -26.49 5.99
N TRP A 17 1.52 -25.83 4.85
CA TRP A 17 2.47 -25.85 3.73
C TRP A 17 3.14 -24.50 3.52
N ARG A 18 4.40 -24.55 3.07
CA ARG A 18 5.12 -23.36 2.67
C ARG A 18 4.58 -22.86 1.34
N VAL A 19 4.18 -21.60 1.30
CA VAL A 19 3.85 -20.92 0.05
C VAL A 19 5.17 -20.52 -0.63
N PRO A 20 5.47 -21.05 -1.83
CA PRO A 20 6.71 -20.73 -2.51
C PRO A 20 6.77 -19.22 -2.82
N PRO A 21 7.86 -18.53 -2.45
CA PRO A 21 8.00 -17.12 -2.77
C PRO A 21 8.17 -16.94 -4.29
N PRO A 22 7.71 -15.83 -4.86
CA PRO A 22 7.90 -15.54 -6.28
C PRO A 22 9.40 -15.46 -6.64
N GLN A 23 9.74 -16.05 -7.78
CA GLN A 23 11.09 -15.98 -8.35
C GLN A 23 11.35 -14.55 -8.85
N GLY A 24 12.52 -13.98 -8.55
CA GLY A 24 12.87 -12.59 -8.89
C GLY A 24 14.10 -12.54 -9.78
N GLY A 25 14.31 -11.42 -10.47
CA GLY A 25 15.50 -11.23 -11.31
C GLY A 25 16.76 -11.00 -10.46
N GLU A 26 17.93 -11.23 -11.06
CA GLU A 26 19.23 -11.22 -10.38
C GLU A 26 19.66 -9.85 -9.80
N ARG A 27 18.95 -8.77 -10.14
CA ARG A 27 19.28 -7.40 -9.74
C ARG A 27 18.63 -6.94 -8.41
N GLU A 28 17.88 -7.81 -7.73
CA GLU A 28 17.23 -7.52 -6.44
C GLU A 28 17.97 -8.15 -5.26
N SER A 29 18.33 -7.36 -4.25
CA SER A 29 18.79 -7.92 -2.96
C SER A 29 17.59 -8.37 -2.13
N LYS A 30 17.43 -9.69 -1.95
CA LYS A 30 16.35 -10.32 -1.18
C LYS A 30 16.71 -10.64 0.28
N GLU A 31 17.94 -10.32 0.68
CA GLU A 31 18.42 -10.51 2.05
C GLU A 31 17.85 -9.42 2.96
N ASN A 32 17.47 -9.81 4.19
CA ASN A 32 16.85 -8.92 5.17
C ASN A 32 15.62 -8.16 4.64
N GLN A 33 14.97 -8.68 3.58
CA GLN A 33 13.66 -8.21 3.16
C GLN A 33 12.62 -8.74 4.12
N TRP A 34 11.84 -7.84 4.71
CA TRP A 34 10.82 -8.13 5.69
C TRP A 34 9.53 -8.63 5.02
N LEU A 35 9.60 -9.76 4.32
CA LEU A 35 8.43 -10.39 3.70
C LEU A 35 7.45 -10.86 4.80
N GLY A 36 6.16 -10.54 4.63
CA GLY A 36 5.12 -10.92 5.59
C GLY A 36 4.85 -9.92 6.71
N VAL A 37 5.48 -8.74 6.72
CA VAL A 37 5.13 -7.65 7.67
C VAL A 37 3.68 -7.17 7.55
N SER A 38 3.08 -7.40 6.38
CA SER A 38 1.67 -7.21 6.15
C SER A 38 1.12 -8.41 5.41
N VAL A 39 0.17 -9.10 6.03
CA VAL A 39 -0.60 -10.18 5.42
C VAL A 39 -2.07 -9.78 5.42
N LYS A 40 -2.71 -9.89 4.26
CA LYS A 40 -4.16 -9.69 4.11
C LYS A 40 -4.72 -10.83 3.28
N SER A 41 -5.75 -11.49 3.80
CA SER A 41 -6.47 -12.53 3.09
C SER A 41 -7.53 -11.89 2.17
N PRO A 42 -7.64 -12.33 0.91
CA PRO A 42 -8.75 -11.95 0.05
C PRO A 42 -10.08 -12.53 0.56
N PRO A 43 -11.24 -12.05 0.08
CA PRO A 43 -12.54 -12.68 0.35
C PRO A 43 -12.64 -14.13 -0.13
N PRO A 44 -13.66 -14.89 0.31
CA PRO A 44 -13.96 -16.23 -0.21
C PRO A 44 -14.06 -16.22 -1.74
N GLY A 45 -13.28 -17.08 -2.42
CA GLY A 45 -13.19 -17.13 -3.88
C GLY A 45 -12.24 -16.11 -4.51
N GLY A 46 -11.65 -15.21 -3.72
CA GLY A 46 -10.66 -14.24 -4.17
C GLY A 46 -9.26 -14.85 -4.34
N LYS A 47 -8.47 -14.29 -5.24
CA LYS A 47 -7.07 -14.68 -5.45
C LYS A 47 -6.20 -14.13 -4.33
N ILE A 48 -5.27 -14.94 -3.82
CA ILE A 48 -4.16 -14.42 -3.00
C ILE A 48 -3.40 -13.46 -3.92
N VAL A 49 -3.48 -12.16 -3.63
CA VAL A 49 -2.80 -11.16 -4.44
C VAL A 49 -1.32 -11.22 -4.10
N ASP A 50 -0.57 -11.93 -4.93
CA ASP A 50 0.88 -11.83 -4.98
C ASP A 50 1.24 -10.52 -5.70
N LEU A 51 1.92 -9.62 -5.00
CA LEU A 51 2.21 -8.26 -5.45
C LEU A 51 3.29 -8.19 -6.57
N ARG A 52 3.40 -9.22 -7.43
CA ARG A 52 4.48 -9.37 -8.44
C ARG A 52 4.13 -10.23 -9.68
N VAL A 53 2.98 -10.10 -10.34
CA VAL A 53 2.92 -10.55 -11.76
C VAL A 53 3.81 -9.56 -12.60
N ARG A 54 4.08 -9.71 -13.91
CA ARG A 54 5.13 -8.94 -14.63
C ARG A 54 4.65 -8.40 -15.99
N ASP A 55 5.12 -7.19 -16.41
CA ASP A 55 5.25 -6.82 -17.84
C ASP A 55 6.41 -5.81 -18.14
N PRO A 56 7.14 -5.88 -19.29
CA PRO A 56 8.55 -5.46 -19.41
C PRO A 56 8.98 -3.98 -19.52
N PRO A 57 8.25 -3.00 -20.08
CA PRO A 57 8.94 -1.75 -20.50
C PRO A 57 9.08 -0.68 -19.40
N HIS A 58 8.33 -0.76 -18.29
CA HIS A 58 8.34 0.26 -17.22
C HIS A 58 8.29 -0.32 -15.80
N GLY A 59 8.74 -1.57 -15.61
CA GLY A 59 8.56 -2.26 -14.33
C GLY A 59 7.09 -2.56 -14.08
N GLY A 60 6.44 -3.19 -15.07
CA GLY A 60 5.08 -3.64 -14.97
C GLY A 60 4.87 -4.41 -13.67
N GLU A 61 3.82 -3.99 -12.98
CA GLU A 61 3.19 -4.52 -11.77
C GLU A 61 3.67 -4.07 -10.40
N TRP A 62 2.69 -3.54 -9.65
CA TRP A 62 2.56 -3.27 -8.19
C TRP A 62 3.75 -2.64 -7.46
N LYS A 63 4.94 -2.58 -8.03
CA LYS A 63 6.18 -2.06 -7.47
C LYS A 63 6.28 -0.56 -7.70
N PHE A 64 5.33 0.15 -7.11
CA PHE A 64 5.22 1.60 -7.10
C PHE A 64 6.55 2.35 -6.87
N CYS A 65 7.43 1.80 -6.03
CA CYS A 65 8.70 2.42 -5.67
C CYS A 65 9.85 2.13 -6.66
N GLU A 66 9.77 1.05 -7.43
CA GLU A 66 10.81 0.66 -8.38
C GLU A 66 10.85 1.65 -9.55
N GLY A 67 12.05 1.94 -10.06
CA GLY A 67 12.24 2.89 -11.18
C GLY A 67 11.98 4.36 -10.86
N ARG A 68 11.72 4.71 -9.58
CA ARG A 68 11.48 6.10 -9.15
C ARG A 68 12.77 6.82 -8.74
N PRO A 69 12.78 8.18 -8.74
CA PRO A 69 13.91 8.97 -8.29
C PRO A 69 14.36 8.57 -6.89
N GLN A 70 15.65 8.28 -6.75
CA GLN A 70 16.28 7.92 -5.49
C GLN A 70 16.52 9.15 -4.61
N GLY A 71 16.90 8.91 -3.35
CA GLY A 71 17.10 9.96 -2.35
C GLY A 71 16.04 9.96 -1.26
N HIS A 72 16.41 10.47 -0.09
CA HIS A 72 15.53 10.52 1.08
C HIS A 72 14.33 11.47 0.86
N ASP A 73 14.50 12.50 0.03
CA ASP A 73 13.47 13.46 -0.38
C ASP A 73 12.54 12.92 -1.49
N ARG A 74 12.80 11.70 -1.95
CA ARG A 74 12.04 11.00 -2.99
C ARG A 74 11.72 9.57 -2.53
N PHE A 75 12.15 8.55 -3.27
CA PHE A 75 11.74 7.14 -3.07
C PHE A 75 12.85 6.26 -2.50
N GLY A 76 14.01 6.80 -2.14
CA GLY A 76 15.16 6.02 -1.68
C GLY A 76 14.90 5.20 -0.42
N SER A 77 13.91 5.58 0.40
CA SER A 77 13.48 4.83 1.59
C SER A 77 12.02 4.39 1.49
N CYS A 78 11.51 4.11 0.29
CA CYS A 78 10.08 3.95 0.04
C CYS A 78 9.36 2.99 1.01
N GLN A 79 9.97 1.84 1.33
CA GLN A 79 9.40 0.83 2.25
C GLN A 79 7.98 0.39 1.83
N GLN A 80 7.84 0.09 0.53
CA GLN A 80 6.57 -0.37 -0.03
C GLN A 80 6.04 -1.61 0.69
N GLY A 81 4.73 -1.64 0.94
CA GLY A 81 4.06 -2.84 1.44
C GLY A 81 4.22 -3.06 2.94
N LEU A 82 4.72 -2.05 3.68
CA LEU A 82 4.77 -2.09 5.15
C LEU A 82 3.40 -2.41 5.75
N ALA A 83 2.33 -1.91 5.12
CA ALA A 83 0.97 -2.30 5.45
C ALA A 83 0.06 -2.18 4.22
N ALA A 84 -0.95 -3.05 4.16
CA ALA A 84 -1.97 -3.11 3.12
C ALA A 84 -3.34 -3.38 3.75
N ALA A 85 -4.42 -3.12 3.02
CA ALA A 85 -5.79 -3.51 3.37
C ALA A 85 -6.56 -3.86 2.10
N PHE A 86 -7.76 -4.39 2.24
CA PHE A 86 -8.71 -4.44 1.13
C PHE A 86 -9.77 -3.37 1.35
N SER A 87 -10.30 -2.80 0.28
CA SER A 87 -11.56 -2.08 0.35
C SER A 87 -12.72 -3.05 0.66
N PRO A 88 -13.87 -2.57 1.18
CA PRO A 88 -15.02 -3.42 1.49
C PRO A 88 -15.61 -4.14 0.28
N ASP A 89 -15.45 -3.58 -0.92
CA ASP A 89 -15.81 -4.20 -2.20
C ASP A 89 -14.72 -5.13 -2.74
N HIS A 90 -13.58 -5.26 -2.04
CA HIS A 90 -12.44 -6.10 -2.39
C HIS A 90 -11.87 -5.88 -3.79
N HIS A 91 -12.07 -4.69 -4.35
CA HIS A 91 -11.52 -4.30 -5.65
C HIS A 91 -10.23 -3.52 -5.53
N TYR A 92 -9.93 -2.95 -4.35
CA TYR A 92 -8.77 -2.09 -4.16
C TYR A 92 -7.85 -2.58 -3.06
N ILE A 93 -6.55 -2.48 -3.33
CA ILE A 93 -5.50 -2.61 -2.32
C ILE A 93 -4.78 -1.26 -2.21
N PRO A 94 -4.62 -0.70 -0.99
CA PRO A 94 -3.79 0.45 -0.73
C PRO A 94 -2.36 0.06 -0.30
N PRO A 95 -1.41 -0.23 -1.22
CA PRO A 95 0.00 -0.37 -0.84
C PRO A 95 0.54 0.98 -0.34
N ARG A 96 1.42 0.94 0.66
CA ARG A 96 1.95 2.17 1.27
C ARG A 96 3.44 2.20 1.38
N ALA A 97 3.92 3.44 1.45
CA ALA A 97 5.33 3.78 1.37
C ALA A 97 5.66 4.93 2.34
N PRO A 98 5.68 4.66 3.67
CA PRO A 98 5.82 5.70 4.69
C PRO A 98 7.18 6.41 4.69
N GLY A 99 8.22 5.82 4.10
CA GLY A 99 9.55 6.43 4.01
C GLY A 99 9.77 7.30 2.78
N THR A 100 8.75 7.54 1.95
CA THR A 100 8.83 8.49 0.84
C THR A 100 8.83 9.94 1.30
N TYR A 101 9.49 10.81 0.53
CA TYR A 101 9.45 12.27 0.70
C TYR A 101 9.82 12.74 2.11
N ASN A 102 11.07 12.49 2.54
CA ASN A 102 11.56 12.78 3.89
C ASN A 102 10.67 12.16 4.96
N TRP A 103 10.33 10.88 4.74
CA TRP A 103 9.41 10.14 5.58
C TRP A 103 8.08 10.86 5.89
N LYS A 104 7.61 11.73 4.99
CA LYS A 104 6.21 12.20 5.01
C LYS A 104 5.30 11.00 4.84
N GLY A 105 5.66 10.14 3.90
CA GLY A 105 4.90 8.97 3.48
C GLY A 105 3.87 9.28 2.40
N LEU A 106 3.49 8.22 1.69
CA LEU A 106 2.51 8.27 0.60
C LEU A 106 1.56 7.08 0.69
N LEU A 107 0.28 7.36 0.44
CA LEU A 107 -0.72 6.35 0.20
C LEU A 107 -1.00 6.26 -1.31
N PHE A 108 -1.02 5.03 -1.79
CA PHE A 108 -1.36 4.64 -3.15
C PHE A 108 -2.47 3.61 -3.06
N VAL A 109 -3.47 3.70 -3.93
CA VAL A 109 -4.60 2.76 -4.03
C VAL A 109 -4.68 2.34 -5.48
N THR A 110 -4.82 1.05 -5.73
CA THR A 110 -4.93 0.50 -7.08
C THR A 110 -5.93 -0.65 -7.09
N ASN A 111 -6.53 -0.88 -8.26
CA ASN A 111 -7.47 -1.96 -8.48
C ASN A 111 -6.72 -3.31 -8.59
N ILE A 112 -7.32 -4.39 -8.09
CA ILE A 112 -6.79 -5.76 -8.09
C ILE A 112 -6.88 -6.42 -9.47
N ASP A 113 -7.88 -6.06 -10.27
CA ASP A 113 -8.07 -6.60 -11.62
C ASP A 113 -7.09 -5.96 -12.59
N SER A 114 -6.13 -6.77 -13.03
CA SER A 114 -5.02 -6.37 -13.91
C SER A 114 -5.42 -6.17 -15.38
N SER A 115 -6.68 -6.42 -15.74
CA SER A 115 -7.17 -6.28 -17.12
C SER A 115 -7.59 -4.85 -17.49
N ASP A 116 -7.58 -3.91 -16.55
CA ASP A 116 -7.93 -2.52 -16.80
C ASP A 116 -6.69 -1.71 -17.24
N PRO A 117 -6.60 -1.27 -18.51
CA PRO A 117 -5.46 -0.49 -19.02
C PRO A 117 -5.28 0.86 -18.32
N ASP A 118 -6.31 1.34 -17.61
CA ASP A 118 -6.29 2.63 -16.91
C ASP A 118 -6.04 2.51 -15.41
N GLN A 119 -5.60 1.33 -14.89
CA GLN A 119 -5.29 1.04 -13.47
C GLN A 119 -5.44 2.29 -12.61
N LEU A 120 -6.66 2.58 -12.16
CA LEU A 120 -6.96 3.89 -11.57
C LEU A 120 -6.21 4.03 -10.25
N VAL A 121 -5.02 4.61 -10.35
CA VAL A 121 -4.10 4.85 -9.26
C VAL A 121 -4.58 6.08 -8.53
N TYR A 122 -5.16 5.91 -7.35
CA TYR A 122 -5.39 7.03 -6.46
C TYR A 122 -4.16 7.22 -5.58
N LYS A 123 -3.67 8.44 -5.48
CA LYS A 123 -2.55 8.78 -4.62
C LYS A 123 -2.86 9.99 -3.75
N THR A 124 -2.25 10.03 -2.57
CA THR A 124 -2.19 11.26 -1.79
C THR A 124 -1.29 12.29 -2.50
N PRO A 125 -1.49 13.60 -2.25
CA PRO A 125 -0.68 14.64 -2.88
C PRO A 125 0.79 14.56 -2.47
N GLN A 126 1.68 14.78 -3.44
CA GLN A 126 3.11 14.90 -3.19
C GLN A 126 3.44 16.26 -2.54
N PRO A 127 4.59 16.39 -1.84
CA PRO A 127 5.04 17.69 -1.37
C PRO A 127 5.12 18.71 -2.53
N GLY A 128 4.49 19.87 -2.36
CA GLY A 128 4.43 20.93 -3.37
C GLY A 128 3.16 20.93 -4.22
N GLU A 129 2.36 19.85 -4.21
CA GLU A 129 1.03 19.86 -4.84
C GLU A 129 0.05 20.67 -3.97
N LYS A 130 -0.53 21.74 -4.54
CA LYS A 130 -1.58 22.53 -3.86
C LYS A 130 -2.90 21.78 -3.94
N VAL A 131 -3.40 21.33 -2.79
CA VAL A 131 -4.68 20.63 -2.70
C VAL A 131 -5.56 21.31 -1.64
N PRO A 132 -6.84 21.60 -1.95
CA PRO A 132 -7.78 22.17 -0.99
C PRO A 132 -7.94 21.21 0.21
N GLY A 133 -7.88 21.74 1.43
CA GLY A 133 -8.05 20.93 2.63
C GLY A 133 -6.88 20.00 2.96
N ALA A 134 -5.68 20.25 2.42
CA ALA A 134 -4.49 19.49 2.80
C ALA A 134 -4.38 19.43 4.33
N ALA A 135 -4.38 18.22 4.87
CA ALA A 135 -4.17 17.95 6.29
C ALA A 135 -2.79 18.52 6.66
N GLY A 136 -2.77 19.80 7.06
CA GLY A 136 -1.55 20.55 7.38
C GLY A 136 -0.73 19.91 8.50
N ASP A 137 -1.34 18.94 9.18
CA ASP A 137 -0.79 18.18 10.29
C ASP A 137 0.13 17.03 9.84
N VAL A 138 0.10 16.67 8.55
CA VAL A 138 0.89 15.58 7.97
C VAL A 138 2.06 16.16 7.17
N ALA A 139 3.04 16.68 7.90
CA ALA A 139 4.29 17.19 7.35
C ALA A 139 5.31 16.07 7.09
N GLN A 140 6.51 16.44 6.65
CA GLN A 140 7.66 15.53 6.60
C GLN A 140 7.89 14.88 7.98
N ASN A 141 8.48 13.67 8.00
CA ASN A 141 8.69 12.85 9.18
C ASN A 141 7.42 12.34 9.91
N SER A 142 6.24 12.39 9.27
CA SER A 142 4.99 11.93 9.90
C SER A 142 4.72 10.42 9.75
N TYR A 143 5.41 9.76 8.82
CA TYR A 143 5.26 8.33 8.49
C TYR A 143 3.83 7.98 8.07
N MET A 144 3.17 8.88 7.31
CA MET A 144 1.85 8.61 6.78
C MET A 144 1.87 7.33 5.96
N GLY A 145 0.98 6.42 6.28
CA GLY A 145 0.94 5.12 5.67
C GLY A 145 1.58 4.01 6.48
N PHE A 146 1.89 4.26 7.75
CA PHE A 146 2.32 3.22 8.68
C PHE A 146 1.23 2.16 8.89
N SER A 147 -0.04 2.56 8.98
CA SER A 147 -1.22 1.69 9.07
C SER A 147 -2.33 2.18 8.12
N VAL A 148 -3.25 1.30 7.70
CA VAL A 148 -4.38 1.65 6.81
C VAL A 148 -5.58 0.78 7.11
N ASP A 149 -6.73 1.33 6.74
CA ASP A 149 -7.92 0.56 6.48
C ASP A 149 -8.74 1.17 5.34
N GLY A 150 -9.70 0.42 4.81
CA GLY A 150 -10.65 0.89 3.79
C GLY A 150 -12.09 0.66 4.27
N GLY A 151 -12.96 1.65 4.08
CA GLY A 151 -14.34 1.57 4.56
C GLY A 151 -15.29 2.47 3.79
N GLY A 152 -16.53 2.02 3.60
CA GLY A 152 -17.61 2.85 3.08
C GLY A 152 -18.23 3.68 4.21
N GLY A 153 -18.76 4.86 3.89
CA GLY A 153 -19.59 5.60 4.84
C GLY A 153 -18.85 6.46 5.86
N LEU A 154 -17.51 6.50 5.86
CA LEU A 154 -16.74 7.30 6.83
C LEU A 154 -16.84 8.81 6.58
N THR A 155 -16.71 9.24 5.33
CA THR A 155 -16.85 10.65 4.96
C THR A 155 -18.24 10.95 4.39
N ARG A 156 -18.80 10.02 3.61
CA ARG A 156 -20.13 10.11 2.98
C ARG A 156 -20.77 8.73 2.93
N ARG A 157 -22.08 8.64 3.21
CA ARG A 157 -22.85 7.39 3.44
C ARG A 157 -22.68 6.27 2.40
N ARG A 158 -22.32 6.59 1.16
CA ARG A 158 -22.20 5.61 0.05
C ARG A 158 -20.88 5.70 -0.71
N GLU A 159 -19.89 6.42 -0.17
CA GLU A 159 -18.59 6.56 -0.82
C GLU A 159 -17.52 5.79 -0.05
N LEU A 160 -16.61 5.18 -0.82
CA LEU A 160 -15.41 4.54 -0.30
C LEU A 160 -14.46 5.60 0.26
N SER A 161 -13.94 5.35 1.44
CA SER A 161 -12.90 6.15 2.08
C SER A 161 -11.75 5.24 2.51
N PHE A 162 -10.55 5.80 2.53
CA PHE A 162 -9.35 5.14 3.04
C PHE A 162 -8.89 5.86 4.30
N VAL A 163 -8.49 5.11 5.31
CA VAL A 163 -7.98 5.66 6.57
C VAL A 163 -6.51 5.32 6.66
N THR A 164 -5.64 6.26 7.02
CA THR A 164 -4.20 6.01 7.14
C THR A 164 -3.62 6.62 8.40
N GLY A 165 -2.76 5.87 9.07
CA GLY A 165 -2.04 6.33 10.26
C GLY A 165 -0.77 7.10 9.89
N ALA A 166 -0.51 8.18 10.61
CA ALA A 166 0.71 8.99 10.57
C ALA A 166 1.24 9.15 12.01
N PRO A 167 1.89 8.11 12.58
CA PRO A 167 2.17 8.03 14.02
C PRO A 167 3.13 9.10 14.54
N ARG A 168 3.91 9.75 13.67
CA ARG A 168 4.86 10.81 14.05
C ARG A 168 4.36 12.22 13.73
N ALA A 169 3.15 12.35 13.19
CA ALA A 169 2.55 13.66 12.90
C ALA A 169 2.42 14.48 14.20
N ARG A 170 2.92 15.72 14.19
CA ARG A 170 2.87 16.67 15.33
C ARG A 170 3.29 16.09 16.70
N GLY A 171 4.16 15.08 16.73
CA GLY A 171 4.66 14.47 17.97
C GLY A 171 3.67 13.56 18.74
N GLY A 172 2.36 13.67 18.49
CA GLY A 172 1.31 12.81 19.10
C GLY A 172 0.69 11.78 18.15
N GLY A 173 0.97 11.89 16.85
CA GLY A 173 0.37 11.07 15.81
C GLY A 173 -0.94 11.64 15.26
N ALA A 174 -1.32 11.18 14.06
CA ALA A 174 -2.56 11.56 13.41
C ALA A 174 -3.17 10.36 12.66
N VAL A 175 -4.49 10.42 12.50
CA VAL A 175 -5.26 9.53 11.62
C VAL A 175 -5.87 10.38 10.52
N VAL A 176 -5.60 10.02 9.26
CA VAL A 176 -6.08 10.75 8.09
C VAL A 176 -7.14 9.92 7.40
N ILE A 177 -8.35 10.45 7.30
CA ILE A 177 -9.42 9.86 6.50
C ILE A 177 -9.35 10.54 5.12
N LEU A 178 -9.36 9.74 4.07
CA LEU A 178 -9.14 10.17 2.69
C LEU A 178 -10.30 9.70 1.83
N ARG A 179 -10.75 10.59 0.96
CA ARG A 179 -11.76 10.33 -0.08
C ARG A 179 -11.16 10.59 -1.45
N ARG A 180 -11.75 9.99 -2.48
CA ARG A 180 -11.42 10.28 -3.88
C ARG A 180 -12.04 11.62 -4.28
N ASP A 181 -11.26 12.49 -4.92
CA ASP A 181 -11.78 13.68 -5.59
C ASP A 181 -12.09 13.42 -7.08
N SER A 182 -12.67 14.41 -7.76
CA SER A 182 -13.01 14.32 -9.19
C SER A 182 -11.79 14.18 -10.12
N ALA A 183 -10.58 14.42 -9.61
CA ALA A 183 -9.33 14.28 -10.33
C ALA A 183 -8.57 13.00 -9.95
N ASN A 184 -9.24 12.02 -9.33
CA ASN A 184 -8.67 10.74 -8.92
C ASN A 184 -7.54 10.87 -7.87
N ARG A 185 -7.56 11.92 -7.04
CA ARG A 185 -6.63 12.09 -5.91
C ARG A 185 -7.27 11.68 -4.61
N LEU A 186 -6.45 11.14 -3.69
CA LEU A 186 -6.86 10.87 -2.31
C LEU A 186 -6.64 12.14 -1.49
N VAL A 187 -7.73 12.76 -1.04
CA VAL A 187 -7.71 14.01 -0.31
C VAL A 187 -8.46 13.86 1.02
N PRO A 188 -8.09 14.60 2.07
CA PRO A 188 -8.88 14.65 3.30
C PRO A 188 -10.33 15.13 3.09
#